data_AF-A0A5M9RBD5-F1
#
_entry.id   AF-A0A5M9RBD5-F1
#
_cell.length_a   1.000
_cell.length_b   1.000
_cell.length_c   1.000
_cell.angle_alpha   90.00
_cell.angle_beta   90.00
_cell.angle_gamma   90.00
#
_symmetry.space_group_name_H-M   'P 1'
#
loop_
_entity.id
_entity.type
_entity.pdbx_description
1 polymer ?
#
loop_
_entity_poly.entity_id
_entity_poly.type
_entity_poly.pdbx_seq_one_letter_code
_entity_poly.pdbx_strand_id
1 'polypeptide(L)'
;MGKLIKLVLMLIVAAAFTGAGYYMGTPETKPPVLREALSSSSAEKSPVIVEKKMMAESFLFLESLRKISPEKYKEIKREMGDYDSMTDEQKLAWVNKITGLTAILLIDRVPYASDEALNAFAVAIKEQADGYLIKDPSGQLCFNNFFPALNKFPQDKLAVSYNEADIRMLKTVNLILTSSLENRNSHSVSEHDAYRVLGSVSQKLSEKYGDQVNLLSNPEEGAKDPVMTCRIVGDFYELFTQEPDKAATAEALRQILSD
;
A
#
# COMPACT_ATOMS: atom_id res chain seq x y z
N MET A 1 6.36 -25.36 4.56
CA MET A 1 7.01 -24.14 4.06
C MET A 1 6.30 -23.50 2.86
N GLY A 2 5.91 -24.25 1.81
CA GLY A 2 5.45 -23.66 0.54
C GLY A 2 3.99 -23.17 0.39
N LYS A 3 3.12 -23.26 1.41
CA LYS A 3 1.72 -22.76 1.32
C LYS A 3 1.46 -21.56 2.22
N LEU A 4 1.98 -21.56 3.44
CA LEU A 4 1.79 -20.47 4.40
C LEU A 4 2.50 -19.20 3.93
N ILE A 5 3.73 -19.33 3.44
CA ILE A 5 4.48 -18.23 2.82
C ILE A 5 3.70 -17.79 1.58
N LYS A 6 3.50 -18.64 0.57
CA LYS A 6 2.74 -18.31 -0.67
C LYS A 6 1.36 -17.68 -0.47
N LEU A 7 0.62 -18.01 0.59
CA LEU A 7 -0.64 -17.32 0.91
C LEU A 7 -0.44 -15.95 1.58
N VAL A 8 0.55 -15.81 2.46
CA VAL A 8 0.98 -14.51 3.00
C VAL A 8 1.52 -13.60 1.88
N LEU A 9 2.14 -14.18 0.84
CA LEU A 9 2.63 -13.50 -0.38
C LEU A 9 1.48 -12.94 -1.22
N MET A 10 0.43 -13.75 -1.48
CA MET A 10 -0.78 -13.30 -2.19
C MET A 10 -1.55 -12.18 -1.48
N LEU A 11 -1.36 -12.01 -0.17
CA LEU A 11 -2.15 -11.08 0.64
C LEU A 11 -1.65 -9.63 0.60
N ILE A 12 -0.45 -9.35 0.11
CA ILE A 12 0.12 -7.99 0.22
C ILE A 12 -0.04 -7.16 -1.07
N VAL A 13 -0.29 -7.78 -2.23
CA VAL A 13 -0.41 -6.98 -3.46
C VAL A 13 -1.76 -6.26 -3.62
N ALA A 14 -2.78 -6.67 -2.86
CA ALA A 14 -4.08 -5.97 -2.83
C ALA A 14 -4.13 -4.80 -1.83
N ALA A 15 -3.10 -4.61 -1.00
CA ALA A 15 -3.17 -3.88 0.25
C ALA A 15 -2.73 -2.40 0.24
N ALA A 16 -2.09 -1.90 -0.81
CA ALA A 16 -1.44 -0.59 -0.72
C ALA A 16 -2.36 0.63 -0.95
N PHE A 17 -3.67 0.47 -1.25
CA PHE A 17 -4.38 1.55 -1.96
C PHE A 17 -5.80 1.92 -1.53
N THR A 18 -6.27 1.61 -0.33
CA THR A 18 -7.45 2.35 0.19
C THR A 18 -7.08 3.68 0.84
N GLY A 19 -5.82 3.87 1.22
CA GLY A 19 -5.29 5.14 1.74
C GLY A 19 -4.77 6.13 0.71
N ALA A 20 -4.46 5.69 -0.52
CA ALA A 20 -4.19 6.58 -1.63
C ALA A 20 -5.49 6.77 -2.41
N GLY A 21 -6.50 7.37 -1.77
CA GLY A 21 -7.53 8.04 -2.53
C GLY A 21 -6.82 9.07 -3.40
N TYR A 22 -6.91 8.89 -4.71
CA TYR A 22 -6.26 9.77 -5.68
C TYR A 22 -6.97 11.11 -5.62
N TYR A 23 -6.62 11.95 -4.66
CA TYR A 23 -7.31 13.21 -4.50
C TYR A 23 -7.00 14.09 -5.71
N MET A 24 -8.05 14.60 -6.37
CA MET A 24 -7.93 15.61 -7.41
C MET A 24 -8.82 16.84 -7.16
N GLY A 25 -9.52 16.90 -6.03
CA GLY A 25 -10.40 18.02 -5.68
C GLY A 25 -9.69 19.17 -4.98
N THR A 26 -10.40 20.28 -4.80
CA THR A 26 -9.94 21.43 -4.01
C THR A 26 -10.43 21.34 -2.55
N PRO A 27 -9.72 21.92 -1.56
CA PRO A 27 -10.06 21.87 -0.12
C PRO A 27 -11.50 22.27 0.24
N GLU A 28 -12.19 23.00 -0.64
CA GLU A 28 -13.55 23.49 -0.44
C GLU A 28 -14.64 22.41 -0.58
N THR A 29 -14.28 21.22 -1.09
CA THR A 29 -15.24 20.17 -1.52
C THR A 29 -15.43 19.02 -0.50
N LYS A 30 -14.96 19.17 0.74
CA LYS A 30 -15.10 18.15 1.80
C LYS A 30 -16.57 17.96 2.25
N PRO A 31 -16.97 16.74 2.63
CA PRO A 31 -18.23 16.53 3.36
C PRO A 31 -18.29 17.40 4.63
N PRO A 32 -19.47 17.89 5.05
CA PRO A 32 -19.62 18.84 6.16
C PRO A 32 -18.94 18.42 7.47
N VAL A 33 -18.89 17.11 7.73
CA VAL A 33 -18.31 16.50 8.95
C VAL A 33 -16.79 16.76 9.08
N LEU A 34 -16.09 17.00 7.96
CA LEU A 34 -14.66 17.34 7.94
C LEU A 34 -14.39 18.85 8.07
N ARG A 35 -15.36 19.73 7.79
CA ARG A 35 -15.21 21.18 7.96
C ARG A 35 -15.16 21.58 9.44
N GLU A 36 -15.96 20.92 10.28
CA GLU A 36 -16.03 21.24 11.72
C GLU A 36 -14.81 20.74 12.50
N ALA A 37 -14.16 19.64 12.07
CA ALA A 37 -12.92 19.17 12.68
C ALA A 37 -11.69 20.04 12.35
N LEU A 38 -11.74 20.77 11.23
CA LEU A 38 -10.67 21.67 10.78
C LEU A 38 -10.79 23.08 11.37
N SER A 39 -12.01 23.54 11.70
CA SER A 39 -12.24 24.86 12.29
C SER A 39 -11.86 24.96 13.78
N SER A 40 -11.65 23.82 14.45
CA SER A 40 -11.30 23.77 15.88
C SER A 40 -9.81 23.58 16.17
N SER A 41 -8.93 23.48 15.17
CA SER A 41 -7.48 23.33 15.38
C SER A 41 -6.71 24.50 14.78
N SER A 42 -6.24 25.38 15.66
CA SER A 42 -5.30 26.46 15.34
C SER A 42 -3.92 25.89 14.96
N ALA A 43 -3.73 25.48 13.69
CA ALA A 43 -2.43 25.23 13.05
C ALA A 43 -2.59 24.97 11.52
N GLU A 44 -3.17 25.92 10.79
CA GLU A 44 -3.39 25.81 9.34
C GLU A 44 -2.08 25.93 8.53
N LYS A 45 -1.36 24.82 8.30
CA LYS A 45 -0.48 24.58 7.12
C LYS A 45 -0.31 23.10 6.76
N SER A 46 -0.38 22.18 7.72
CA SER A 46 -0.03 20.76 7.51
C SER A 46 -1.02 19.97 6.61
N PRO A 47 -2.36 20.08 6.78
CA PRO A 47 -3.30 19.30 5.98
C PRO A 47 -3.29 19.63 4.48
N VAL A 48 -3.19 20.93 4.15
CA VAL A 48 -3.13 21.41 2.75
C VAL A 48 -1.85 20.96 2.04
N ILE A 49 -0.72 20.87 2.76
CA ILE A 49 0.55 20.39 2.22
C ILE A 49 0.49 18.89 1.90
N VAL A 50 -0.11 18.10 2.79
CA VAL A 50 -0.29 16.65 2.61
C VAL A 50 -1.18 16.37 1.41
N GLU A 51 -2.32 17.05 1.29
CA GLU A 51 -3.21 16.93 0.13
C GLU A 51 -2.49 17.26 -1.18
N LYS A 52 -1.77 18.39 -1.25
CA LYS A 52 -1.03 18.79 -2.46
C LYS A 52 0.04 17.77 -2.86
N LYS A 53 0.76 17.19 -1.89
CA LYS A 53 1.74 16.12 -2.16
C LYS A 53 1.04 14.86 -2.68
N MET A 54 -0.06 14.45 -2.06
CA MET A 54 -0.85 13.29 -2.52
C MET A 54 -1.34 13.47 -3.96
N MET A 55 -1.83 14.67 -4.31
CA MET A 55 -2.22 15.02 -5.69
C MET A 55 -1.05 14.89 -6.66
N ALA A 56 0.12 15.43 -6.31
CA ALA A 56 1.30 15.38 -7.18
C ALA A 56 1.74 13.93 -7.46
N GLU A 57 1.79 13.09 -6.44
CA GLU A 57 2.12 11.67 -6.58
C GLU A 57 1.04 10.89 -7.36
N SER A 58 -0.22 11.28 -7.22
CA SER A 58 -1.34 10.74 -7.99
C SER A 58 -1.20 11.03 -9.49
N PHE A 59 -0.72 12.21 -9.87
CA PHE A 59 -0.44 12.54 -11.27
C PHE A 59 0.73 11.73 -11.83
N LEU A 60 1.81 11.54 -11.05
CA LEU A 60 2.94 10.71 -11.47
C LEU A 60 2.53 9.26 -11.71
N PHE A 61 1.64 8.72 -10.89
CA PHE A 61 1.06 7.39 -11.14
C PHE A 61 0.33 7.33 -12.47
N LEU A 62 -0.50 8.33 -12.77
CA LEU A 62 -1.21 8.39 -14.06
C LEU A 62 -0.26 8.50 -15.26
N GLU A 63 0.87 9.20 -15.11
CA GLU A 63 1.91 9.25 -16.14
C GLU A 63 2.57 7.88 -16.35
N SER A 64 2.90 7.18 -15.27
CA SER A 64 3.41 5.81 -15.30
C SER A 64 2.40 4.85 -15.95
N LEU A 65 1.13 4.95 -15.55
CA LEU A 65 0.03 4.18 -16.14
C LEU A 65 -0.10 4.44 -17.64
N ARG A 66 0.01 5.70 -18.08
CA ARG A 66 -0.02 6.04 -19.52
C ARG A 66 1.08 5.34 -20.30
N LYS A 67 2.27 5.16 -19.71
CA LYS A 67 3.40 4.47 -20.35
C LYS A 67 3.24 2.95 -20.33
N ILE A 68 2.78 2.39 -19.21
CA ILE A 68 2.68 0.93 -19.01
C ILE A 68 1.44 0.34 -19.69
N SER A 69 0.28 0.99 -19.54
CA SER A 69 -1.01 0.54 -20.08
C SER A 69 -1.81 1.71 -20.67
N PRO A 70 -1.48 2.15 -21.90
CA PRO A 70 -2.13 3.30 -22.53
C PRO A 70 -3.66 3.18 -22.64
N GLU A 71 -4.18 1.97 -22.87
CA GLU A 71 -5.62 1.74 -22.97
C GLU A 71 -6.32 1.89 -21.62
N LYS A 72 -5.73 1.39 -20.53
CA LYS A 72 -6.26 1.59 -19.17
C LYS A 72 -6.19 3.05 -18.74
N TYR A 73 -5.13 3.77 -19.14
CA TYR A 73 -5.05 5.22 -18.93
C TYR A 73 -6.19 5.96 -19.64
N LYS A 74 -6.48 5.64 -20.92
CA LYS A 74 -7.59 6.25 -21.66
C LYS A 74 -8.94 5.95 -21.01
N GLU A 75 -9.15 4.72 -20.56
CA GLU A 75 -10.36 4.29 -19.85
C GLU A 75 -10.59 5.12 -18.59
N ILE A 76 -9.57 5.22 -17.72
CA ILE A 76 -9.61 6.03 -16.50
C ILE A 76 -9.85 7.51 -16.81
N LYS A 77 -9.12 8.08 -17.78
CA LYS A 77 -9.26 9.49 -18.12
C LYS A 77 -10.67 9.83 -18.63
N ARG A 78 -11.30 8.91 -19.37
CA ARG A 78 -12.68 9.08 -19.85
C ARG A 78 -13.68 9.06 -18.69
N GLU A 79 -13.45 8.23 -17.69
CA GLU A 79 -14.33 8.10 -16.51
C GLU A 79 -14.11 9.18 -15.46
N MET A 80 -12.91 9.77 -15.41
CA MET A 80 -12.55 10.84 -14.48
C MET A 80 -13.39 12.10 -14.64
N GLY A 81 -14.00 12.34 -15.81
CA GLY A 81 -14.85 13.51 -16.05
C GLY A 81 -14.26 14.81 -15.50
N ASP A 82 -15.12 15.68 -14.96
CA ASP A 82 -14.72 16.75 -14.06
C ASP A 82 -14.92 16.25 -12.61
N TYR A 83 -13.83 15.97 -11.90
CA TYR A 83 -13.85 15.42 -10.53
C TYR A 83 -14.68 16.29 -9.57
N ASP A 84 -14.67 17.62 -9.77
CA ASP A 84 -15.40 18.55 -8.92
C ASP A 84 -16.93 18.43 -9.12
N SER A 85 -17.35 17.93 -10.28
CA SER A 85 -18.77 17.69 -10.61
C SER A 85 -19.27 16.30 -10.19
N MET A 86 -18.40 15.41 -9.70
CA MET A 86 -18.77 14.05 -9.32
C MET A 86 -19.55 13.99 -8.00
N THR A 87 -20.56 13.12 -7.97
CA THR A 87 -21.21 12.67 -6.73
C THR A 87 -20.25 11.84 -5.87
N ASP A 88 -20.55 11.69 -4.59
CA ASP A 88 -19.76 10.88 -3.66
C ASP A 88 -19.68 9.40 -4.09
N GLU A 89 -20.77 8.85 -4.64
CA GLU A 89 -20.80 7.49 -5.19
C GLU A 89 -19.84 7.34 -6.38
N GLN A 90 -19.81 8.33 -7.28
CA GLN A 90 -18.90 8.34 -8.42
C GLN A 90 -17.43 8.48 -7.98
N LYS A 91 -17.14 9.34 -7.00
CA LYS A 91 -15.80 9.47 -6.42
C LYS A 91 -15.34 8.17 -5.79
N LEU A 92 -16.21 7.51 -5.02
CA LEU A 92 -15.94 6.22 -4.40
C LEU A 92 -15.68 5.12 -5.43
N ALA A 93 -16.52 5.02 -6.46
CA ALA A 93 -16.34 4.06 -7.54
C ALA A 93 -15.02 4.28 -8.28
N TRP A 94 -14.66 5.54 -8.52
CA TRP A 94 -13.41 5.91 -9.16
C TRP A 94 -12.19 5.57 -8.29
N VAL A 95 -12.20 5.89 -7.00
CA VAL A 95 -11.12 5.51 -6.06
C VAL A 95 -10.93 3.99 -6.07
N ASN A 96 -12.00 3.22 -5.89
CA ASN A 96 -11.92 1.76 -5.90
C ASN A 96 -11.33 1.20 -7.21
N LYS A 97 -11.65 1.84 -8.35
CA LYS A 97 -11.12 1.45 -9.65
C LYS A 97 -9.61 1.71 -9.76
N ILE A 98 -9.13 2.88 -9.35
CA ILE A 98 -7.70 3.17 -9.38
C ILE A 98 -6.95 2.23 -8.44
N THR A 99 -7.45 2.02 -7.21
CA THR A 99 -6.92 1.06 -6.24
C THR A 99 -6.74 -0.33 -6.85
N GLY A 100 -7.78 -0.86 -7.49
CA GLY A 100 -7.72 -2.17 -8.14
C GLY A 100 -6.71 -2.22 -9.30
N LEU A 101 -6.64 -1.17 -10.11
CA LEU A 101 -5.66 -1.11 -11.20
C LEU A 101 -4.23 -1.02 -10.68
N THR A 102 -3.97 -0.24 -9.64
CA THR A 102 -2.63 -0.14 -9.07
C THR A 102 -2.15 -1.47 -8.52
N ALA A 103 -3.02 -2.23 -7.83
CA ALA A 103 -2.70 -3.57 -7.37
C ALA A 103 -2.28 -4.49 -8.54
N ILE A 104 -3.07 -4.51 -9.62
CA ILE A 104 -2.76 -5.31 -10.82
C ILE A 104 -1.42 -4.89 -11.44
N LEU A 105 -1.17 -3.59 -11.56
CA LEU A 105 0.09 -3.08 -12.11
C LEU A 105 1.29 -3.43 -11.23
N LEU A 106 1.16 -3.40 -9.90
CA LEU A 106 2.26 -3.80 -9.03
C LEU A 106 2.63 -5.26 -9.22
N ILE A 107 1.65 -6.19 -9.23
CA ILE A 107 1.92 -7.63 -9.49
C ILE A 107 2.71 -7.79 -10.78
N ASP A 108 2.26 -7.12 -11.84
CA ASP A 108 2.83 -7.23 -13.17
C ASP A 108 4.19 -6.52 -13.32
N ARG A 109 4.49 -5.52 -12.49
CA ARG A 109 5.70 -4.68 -12.62
C ARG A 109 6.80 -4.96 -11.59
N VAL A 110 6.47 -5.55 -10.44
CA VAL A 110 7.47 -5.91 -9.41
C VAL A 110 8.62 -6.79 -9.94
N PRO A 111 8.40 -7.79 -10.81
CA PRO A 111 9.50 -8.58 -11.38
C PRO A 111 10.60 -7.72 -12.02
N TYR A 112 10.23 -6.58 -12.60
CA TYR A 112 11.12 -5.69 -13.36
C TYR A 112 11.63 -4.49 -12.55
N ALA A 113 11.09 -4.27 -11.35
CA ALA A 113 11.43 -3.14 -10.51
C ALA A 113 12.86 -3.23 -9.96
N SER A 114 13.47 -2.07 -9.67
CA SER A 114 14.82 -2.04 -9.10
C SER A 114 14.85 -2.51 -7.64
N ASP A 115 16.02 -2.91 -7.19
CA ASP A 115 16.20 -3.40 -5.82
C ASP A 115 15.96 -2.28 -4.79
N GLU A 116 16.32 -1.03 -5.13
CA GLU A 116 16.02 0.13 -4.29
C GLU A 116 14.52 0.34 -4.12
N ALA A 117 13.74 0.15 -5.19
CA ALA A 117 12.29 0.31 -5.16
C ALA A 117 11.63 -0.72 -4.22
N LEU A 118 12.07 -1.98 -4.30
CA LEU A 118 11.54 -3.05 -3.45
C LEU A 118 11.94 -2.88 -1.99
N ASN A 119 13.20 -2.52 -1.71
CA ASN A 119 13.62 -2.23 -0.34
C ASN A 119 12.85 -1.03 0.26
N ALA A 120 12.60 0.03 -0.54
CA ALA A 120 11.77 1.14 -0.11
C ALA A 120 10.31 0.73 0.15
N PHE A 121 9.80 -0.27 -0.55
CA PHE A 121 8.44 -0.78 -0.38
C PHE A 121 8.24 -1.41 1.00
N ALA A 122 9.22 -2.19 1.46
CA ALA A 122 9.18 -2.74 2.81
C ALA A 122 9.12 -1.66 3.90
N VAL A 123 9.90 -0.58 3.75
CA VAL A 123 9.85 0.57 4.67
C VAL A 123 8.47 1.21 4.64
N ALA A 124 7.92 1.48 3.45
CA ALA A 124 6.63 2.14 3.30
C ALA A 124 5.47 1.32 3.90
N ILE A 125 5.49 -0.01 3.77
CA ILE A 125 4.45 -0.88 4.37
C ILE A 125 4.50 -0.79 5.90
N LYS A 126 5.69 -0.85 6.51
CA LYS A 126 5.85 -0.72 7.96
C LYS A 126 5.29 0.62 8.46
N GLU A 127 5.69 1.72 7.82
CA GLU A 127 5.23 3.05 8.20
C GLU A 127 3.72 3.22 8.02
N GLN A 128 3.15 2.59 6.99
CA GLN A 128 1.70 2.60 6.77
C GLN A 128 0.96 1.81 7.84
N ALA A 129 1.44 0.62 8.21
CA ALA A 129 0.87 -0.17 9.30
C ALA A 129 0.89 0.60 10.64
N ASP A 130 2.03 1.19 10.98
CA ASP A 130 2.17 2.03 12.18
C ASP A 130 1.26 3.26 12.12
N GLY A 131 1.23 3.94 10.97
CA GLY A 131 0.41 5.13 10.75
C GLY A 131 -1.08 4.85 10.93
N TYR A 132 -1.57 3.71 10.43
CA TYR A 132 -2.97 3.32 10.66
C TYR A 132 -3.24 2.90 12.10
N LEU A 133 -2.32 2.21 12.77
CA LEU A 133 -2.49 1.85 14.19
C LEU A 133 -2.47 3.08 15.11
N ILE A 134 -1.74 4.15 14.75
CA ILE A 134 -1.78 5.43 15.45
C ILE A 134 -3.12 6.14 15.20
N LYS A 135 -3.59 6.16 13.94
CA LYS A 135 -4.82 6.84 13.54
C LYS A 135 -6.08 6.15 14.07
N ASP A 136 -6.07 4.82 14.07
CA ASP A 136 -7.13 3.95 14.55
C ASP A 136 -6.53 2.83 15.41
N PRO A 137 -6.47 3.04 16.75
CA PRO A 137 -5.93 2.04 17.68
C PRO A 137 -6.71 0.72 17.71
N SER A 138 -7.93 0.67 17.15
CA SER A 138 -8.67 -0.58 17.00
C SER A 138 -8.10 -1.49 15.91
N GLY A 139 -7.22 -0.96 15.05
CA GLY A 139 -6.60 -1.70 13.95
C GLY A 139 -7.55 -2.01 12.79
N GLN A 140 -8.82 -1.64 12.86
CA GLN A 140 -9.82 -1.96 11.83
C GLN A 140 -9.51 -1.29 10.49
N LEU A 141 -9.13 -0.01 10.53
CA LEU A 141 -8.70 0.73 9.35
C LEU A 141 -7.47 0.10 8.71
N CYS A 142 -6.48 -0.25 9.54
CA CYS A 142 -5.28 -0.94 9.10
C CYS A 142 -5.63 -2.30 8.45
N PHE A 143 -6.46 -3.10 9.12
CA PHE A 143 -6.84 -4.43 8.65
C PHE A 143 -7.58 -4.34 7.31
N ASN A 144 -8.55 -3.45 7.17
CA ASN A 144 -9.23 -3.25 5.89
C ASN A 144 -8.31 -2.74 4.79
N ASN A 145 -7.29 -1.96 5.15
CA ASN A 145 -6.30 -1.53 4.17
C ASN A 145 -5.47 -2.71 3.67
N PHE A 146 -5.04 -3.61 4.56
CA PHE A 146 -4.28 -4.80 4.16
C PHE A 146 -5.13 -5.94 3.57
N PHE A 147 -6.40 -6.03 3.94
CA PHE A 147 -7.33 -7.10 3.51
C PHE A 147 -8.63 -6.53 2.93
N PRO A 148 -8.57 -5.67 1.88
CA PRO A 148 -9.72 -4.90 1.42
C PRO A 148 -10.84 -5.76 0.83
N ALA A 149 -10.50 -6.93 0.28
CA ALA A 149 -11.48 -7.87 -0.27
C ALA A 149 -12.43 -8.46 0.78
N LEU A 150 -12.02 -8.51 2.05
CA LEU A 150 -12.86 -9.03 3.13
C LEU A 150 -13.89 -8.01 3.63
N ASN A 151 -13.57 -6.72 3.51
CA ASN A 151 -14.44 -5.59 3.89
C ASN A 151 -15.16 -5.81 5.24
N LYS A 152 -14.44 -6.27 6.27
CA LYS A 152 -15.02 -6.72 7.56
C LYS A 152 -15.55 -5.58 8.41
N PHE A 153 -14.92 -4.42 8.29
CA PHE A 153 -15.28 -3.24 9.05
C PHE A 153 -15.81 -2.18 8.09
N PRO A 154 -17.08 -1.75 8.17
CA PRO A 154 -17.56 -0.64 7.36
C PRO A 154 -16.71 0.61 7.60
N GLN A 155 -16.21 1.25 6.55
CA GLN A 155 -15.42 2.47 6.62
C GLN A 155 -15.98 3.50 5.64
N ASP A 156 -16.09 4.76 6.08
CA ASP A 156 -16.32 5.87 5.18
C ASP A 156 -15.00 6.20 4.46
N LYS A 157 -14.81 5.58 3.29
CA LYS A 157 -13.62 5.77 2.45
C LYS A 157 -13.42 7.22 2.00
N LEU A 158 -14.46 8.07 2.03
CA LEU A 158 -14.38 9.48 1.66
C LEU A 158 -14.03 10.39 2.84
N ALA A 159 -14.22 9.92 4.07
CA ALA A 159 -13.83 10.63 5.29
C ALA A 159 -12.34 10.45 5.65
N VAL A 160 -11.59 9.65 4.89
CA VAL A 160 -10.19 9.32 5.21
C VAL A 160 -9.28 10.52 4.92
N SER A 161 -8.71 11.10 5.97
CA SER A 161 -7.57 12.03 5.85
C SER A 161 -6.27 11.29 5.49
N TYR A 162 -5.54 11.81 4.50
CA TYR A 162 -4.21 11.30 4.14
C TYR A 162 -3.17 11.70 5.18
N ASN A 163 -2.13 10.87 5.33
CA ASN A 163 -0.95 11.19 6.12
C ASN A 163 0.35 11.04 5.28
N GLU A 164 1.50 11.36 5.88
CA GLU A 164 2.78 11.25 5.18
C GLU A 164 3.18 9.80 4.86
N ALA A 165 2.67 8.79 5.58
CA ALA A 165 2.90 7.39 5.25
C ALA A 165 2.12 6.97 4.00
N ASP A 166 0.89 7.45 3.81
CA ASP A 166 0.12 7.24 2.57
C ASP A 166 0.84 7.87 1.36
N ILE A 167 1.41 9.07 1.52
CA ILE A 167 2.22 9.72 0.48
C ILE A 167 3.48 8.89 0.17
N ARG A 168 4.17 8.38 1.19
CA ARG A 168 5.37 7.56 0.98
C ARG A 168 5.06 6.24 0.30
N MET A 169 3.94 5.60 0.64
CA MET A 169 3.46 4.43 -0.09
C MET A 169 3.29 4.74 -1.57
N LEU A 170 2.54 5.81 -1.91
CA LEU A 170 2.31 6.17 -3.31
C LEU A 170 3.61 6.54 -4.05
N LYS A 171 4.55 7.22 -3.39
CA LYS A 171 5.89 7.48 -3.93
C LYS A 171 6.63 6.20 -4.26
N THR A 172 6.62 5.23 -3.35
CA THR A 172 7.30 3.96 -3.57
C THR A 172 6.66 3.15 -4.68
N VAL A 173 5.34 3.23 -4.81
CA VAL A 173 4.61 2.63 -5.93
C VAL A 173 5.03 3.28 -7.25
N ASN A 174 5.11 4.61 -7.31
CA ASN A 174 5.63 5.32 -8.46
C ASN A 174 7.08 4.91 -8.78
N LEU A 175 7.91 4.70 -7.75
CA LEU A 175 9.28 4.22 -7.91
C LEU A 175 9.34 2.80 -8.50
N ILE A 176 8.48 1.88 -8.05
CA ILE A 176 8.35 0.53 -8.61
C ILE A 176 7.96 0.63 -10.09
N LEU A 177 6.89 1.38 -10.41
CA LEU A 177 6.38 1.47 -11.78
C LEU A 177 7.40 2.13 -12.72
N THR A 178 8.06 3.20 -12.29
CA THR A 178 9.05 3.90 -13.13
C THR A 178 10.33 3.08 -13.32
N SER A 179 10.88 2.49 -12.27
CA SER A 179 12.07 1.64 -12.38
C SER A 179 11.83 0.38 -13.21
N SER A 180 10.60 -0.15 -13.18
CA SER A 180 10.19 -1.30 -14.01
C SER A 180 10.28 -1.03 -15.52
N LEU A 181 10.09 0.22 -15.95
CA LEU A 181 10.19 0.62 -17.36
C LEU A 181 11.65 0.68 -17.85
N GLU A 182 12.60 0.81 -16.93
CA GLU A 182 14.03 0.90 -17.22
C GLU A 182 14.73 -0.47 -17.14
N ASN A 183 14.00 -1.52 -16.73
CA ASN A 183 14.48 -2.91 -16.55
C ASN A 183 15.77 -2.98 -15.72
N ARG A 184 15.79 -2.25 -14.59
CA ARG A 184 16.96 -2.11 -13.70
C ARG A 184 17.06 -3.19 -12.62
N ASN A 185 16.46 -4.36 -12.84
CA ASN A 185 16.54 -5.45 -11.87
C ASN A 185 17.91 -6.16 -11.96
N SER A 186 18.59 -6.28 -10.83
CA SER A 186 19.81 -7.06 -10.73
C SER A 186 19.44 -8.54 -10.64
N HIS A 187 19.15 -9.19 -11.78
CA HIS A 187 18.88 -10.65 -11.84
C HIS A 187 20.10 -11.51 -11.42
N SER A 188 21.09 -10.94 -10.74
CA SER A 188 22.34 -11.59 -10.34
C SER A 188 22.28 -12.25 -8.97
N VAL A 189 21.19 -12.09 -8.23
CA VAL A 189 21.03 -12.69 -6.90
C VAL A 189 20.55 -14.14 -7.03
N SER A 190 21.15 -15.06 -6.27
CA SER A 190 20.73 -16.46 -6.29
C SER A 190 19.39 -16.64 -5.55
N GLU A 191 18.52 -17.53 -6.04
CA GLU A 191 17.29 -17.90 -5.32
C GLU A 191 17.59 -18.38 -3.89
N HIS A 192 18.73 -19.05 -3.69
CA HIS A 192 19.19 -19.51 -2.38
C HIS A 192 19.34 -18.35 -1.38
N ASP A 193 19.91 -17.22 -1.80
CA ASP A 193 20.11 -16.06 -0.92
C ASP A 193 18.79 -15.39 -0.56
N ALA A 194 17.86 -15.32 -1.51
CA ALA A 194 16.50 -14.85 -1.26
C ALA A 194 15.76 -15.76 -0.27
N TYR A 195 15.82 -17.07 -0.46
CA TYR A 195 15.21 -18.04 0.48
C TYR A 195 15.84 -18.00 1.87
N ARG A 196 17.15 -17.74 1.96
CA ARG A 196 17.83 -17.51 3.26
C ARG A 196 17.24 -16.30 3.98
N VAL A 197 17.01 -15.20 3.27
CA VAL A 197 16.35 -14.01 3.83
C VAL A 197 14.93 -14.34 4.28
N LEU A 198 14.13 -15.01 3.44
CA LEU A 198 12.76 -15.41 3.78
C LEU A 198 12.72 -16.33 5.01
N GLY A 199 13.66 -17.28 5.11
CA GLY A 199 13.81 -18.15 6.27
C GLY A 199 14.13 -17.37 7.54
N SER A 200 15.08 -16.43 7.48
CA SER A 200 15.45 -15.53 8.59
C SER A 200 14.26 -14.70 9.07
N VAL A 201 13.56 -14.04 8.14
CA VAL A 201 12.36 -13.22 8.43
C VAL A 201 11.27 -14.08 9.08
N SER A 202 10.95 -15.24 8.48
CA SER A 202 9.94 -16.15 9.00
C SER A 202 10.27 -16.66 10.40
N GLN A 203 11.53 -16.98 10.66
CA GLN A 203 11.99 -17.43 11.97
C GLN A 203 11.83 -16.32 13.00
N LYS A 204 12.37 -15.12 12.74
CA LYS A 204 12.30 -13.97 13.66
C LYS A 204 10.84 -13.58 13.98
N LEU A 205 9.96 -13.62 12.98
CA LEU A 205 8.54 -13.33 13.18
C LEU A 205 7.88 -14.40 14.08
N SER A 206 8.20 -15.67 13.86
CA SER A 206 7.67 -16.78 14.67
C SER A 206 8.22 -16.76 16.11
N GLU A 207 9.48 -16.38 16.30
CA GLU A 207 10.08 -16.18 17.63
C GLU A 207 9.38 -15.07 18.41
N LYS A 208 8.95 -13.99 17.73
CA LYS A 208 8.27 -12.86 18.35
C LYS A 208 6.80 -13.12 18.67
N TYR A 209 6.08 -13.79 17.76
CA TYR A 209 4.61 -13.90 17.81
C TYR A 209 4.08 -15.32 18.05
N GLY A 210 4.94 -16.34 18.05
CA GLY A 210 4.53 -17.75 18.16
C GLY A 210 3.49 -18.11 17.09
N ASP A 211 2.44 -18.82 17.50
CA ASP A 211 1.37 -19.26 16.60
C ASP A 211 0.50 -18.10 16.06
N GLN A 212 0.61 -16.89 16.60
CA GLN A 212 -0.17 -15.74 16.13
C GLN A 212 0.21 -15.33 14.71
N VAL A 213 1.40 -15.72 14.21
CA VAL A 213 1.78 -15.51 12.79
C VAL A 213 0.76 -16.15 11.82
N ASN A 214 0.02 -17.16 12.26
CA ASN A 214 -1.02 -17.81 11.46
C ASN A 214 -2.22 -16.90 11.17
N LEU A 215 -2.39 -15.77 11.88
CA LEU A 215 -3.40 -14.76 11.56
C LEU A 215 -3.22 -14.20 10.15
N LEU A 216 -1.98 -14.12 9.66
CA LEU A 216 -1.72 -13.71 8.28
C LEU A 216 -2.16 -14.76 7.26
N SER A 217 -2.18 -16.04 7.63
CA SER A 217 -2.60 -17.13 6.74
C SER A 217 -4.11 -17.38 6.74
N ASN A 218 -4.82 -16.82 7.72
CA ASN A 218 -6.27 -16.90 7.85
C ASN A 218 -6.85 -15.51 8.14
N PRO A 219 -7.04 -14.67 7.11
CA PRO A 219 -7.54 -13.31 7.27
C PRO A 219 -8.91 -13.23 7.95
N GLU A 220 -9.77 -14.24 7.83
CA GLU A 220 -11.04 -14.33 8.56
C GLU A 220 -10.82 -14.41 10.08
N GLU A 221 -9.79 -15.15 10.52
CA GLU A 221 -9.37 -15.16 11.93
C GLU A 221 -8.63 -13.87 12.30
N GLY A 222 -7.78 -13.36 11.40
CA GLY A 222 -7.10 -12.07 11.56
C GLY A 222 -8.06 -10.90 11.82
N ALA A 223 -9.26 -10.93 11.21
CA ALA A 223 -10.29 -9.94 11.45
C ALA A 223 -10.85 -9.94 12.88
N LYS A 224 -10.64 -11.02 13.66
CA LYS A 224 -11.04 -11.06 15.08
C LYS A 224 -10.02 -10.34 15.98
N ASP A 225 -8.77 -10.22 15.52
CA ASP A 225 -7.71 -9.44 16.17
C ASP A 225 -6.97 -8.56 15.14
N PRO A 226 -7.63 -7.50 14.67
CA PRO A 226 -7.10 -6.64 13.60
C PRO A 226 -5.83 -5.89 14.04
N VAL A 227 -5.72 -5.53 15.33
CA VAL A 227 -4.53 -4.88 15.90
C VAL A 227 -3.31 -5.81 15.80
N MET A 228 -3.44 -7.05 16.29
CA MET A 228 -2.34 -8.00 16.24
C MET A 228 -1.96 -8.32 14.80
N THR A 229 -2.95 -8.56 13.94
CA THR A 229 -2.71 -8.83 12.51
C THR A 229 -1.89 -7.72 11.87
N CYS A 230 -2.24 -6.46 12.12
CA CYS A 230 -1.52 -5.30 11.61
C CYS A 230 -0.10 -5.14 12.15
N ARG A 231 0.12 -5.43 13.44
CA ARG A 231 1.47 -5.45 14.01
C ARG A 231 2.35 -6.51 13.36
N ILE A 232 1.80 -7.70 13.13
CA ILE A 232 2.51 -8.78 12.46
C ILE A 232 2.84 -8.38 11.01
N VAL A 233 1.92 -7.75 10.28
CA VAL A 233 2.20 -7.23 8.92
C VAL A 233 3.33 -6.21 8.93
N GLY A 234 3.25 -5.20 9.82
CA GLY A 234 4.29 -4.19 9.94
C GLY A 234 5.65 -4.82 10.22
N ASP A 235 5.73 -5.62 11.28
CA ASP A 235 6.98 -6.26 11.70
C ASP A 235 7.55 -7.22 10.66
N PHE A 236 6.70 -7.94 9.93
CA PHE A 236 7.13 -8.79 8.81
C PHE A 236 7.94 -7.98 7.79
N TYR A 237 7.46 -6.80 7.41
CA TYR A 237 8.17 -5.92 6.50
C TYR A 237 9.36 -5.21 7.14
N GLU A 238 9.27 -4.84 8.42
CA GLU A 238 10.40 -4.27 9.16
C GLU A 238 11.61 -5.22 9.16
N LEU A 239 11.38 -6.53 9.31
CA LEU A 239 12.46 -7.51 9.33
C LEU A 239 13.27 -7.53 8.03
N PHE A 240 12.65 -7.31 6.86
CA PHE A 240 13.39 -7.12 5.60
C PHE A 240 14.29 -5.88 5.63
N THR A 241 13.85 -4.78 6.27
CA THR A 241 14.65 -3.56 6.38
C THR A 241 15.89 -3.74 7.26
N GLN A 242 15.87 -4.73 8.16
CA GLN A 242 16.97 -5.05 9.07
C GLN A 242 18.00 -6.02 8.46
N GLU A 243 17.67 -6.70 7.35
CA GLU A 243 18.61 -7.60 6.67
C GLU A 243 19.73 -6.80 6.00
N PRO A 244 21.02 -7.17 6.21
CA PRO A 244 22.16 -6.40 5.69
C PRO A 244 22.33 -6.56 4.18
N ASP A 245 21.97 -7.71 3.63
CA ASP A 245 22.08 -8.01 2.21
C ASP A 245 20.85 -7.46 1.46
N LYS A 246 20.97 -6.20 1.00
CA LYS A 246 19.87 -5.49 0.33
C LYS A 246 19.49 -6.06 -1.03
N ALA A 247 20.44 -6.71 -1.72
CA ALA A 247 20.16 -7.38 -2.99
C ALA A 247 19.34 -8.66 -2.73
N ALA A 248 19.76 -9.49 -1.76
CA ALA A 248 18.99 -10.67 -1.35
C ALA A 248 17.61 -10.30 -0.78
N THR A 249 17.52 -9.18 -0.07
CA THR A 249 16.26 -8.65 0.45
C THR A 249 15.32 -8.24 -0.69
N ALA A 250 15.81 -7.50 -1.68
CA ALA A 250 15.01 -7.12 -2.85
C ALA A 250 14.54 -8.35 -3.63
N GLU A 251 15.41 -9.33 -3.84
CA GLU A 251 15.04 -10.56 -4.54
C GLU A 251 14.02 -11.40 -3.76
N ALA A 252 14.17 -11.49 -2.44
CA ALA A 252 13.15 -12.09 -1.58
C ALA A 252 11.82 -11.34 -1.71
N LEU A 253 11.83 -10.01 -1.63
CA LEU A 253 10.63 -9.17 -1.83
C LEU A 253 10.00 -9.37 -3.22
N ARG A 254 10.82 -9.54 -4.25
CA ARG A 254 10.38 -9.79 -5.63
C ARG A 254 9.66 -11.12 -5.73
N GLN A 255 10.24 -12.19 -5.18
CA GLN A 255 9.64 -13.52 -5.16
C GLN A 255 8.30 -13.52 -4.40
N ILE A 256 8.20 -12.79 -3.29
CA ILE A 256 6.95 -12.74 -2.53
C ILE A 256 5.85 -11.88 -3.15
N LEU A 257 6.18 -10.96 -4.06
CA LEU A 257 5.20 -10.05 -4.66
C LEU A 257 4.81 -10.47 -6.09
N SER A 258 5.51 -11.47 -6.65
CA SER A 258 5.32 -11.93 -8.03
C SER A 258 4.70 -13.33 -8.16
N ASP A 259 4.61 -14.08 -7.05
CA ASP A 259 4.02 -15.43 -6.94
C ASP A 259 2.54 -15.40 -6.54
#